data_AF-A0ABD1BH77-F1
#
_entry.id   AF-A0ABD1BH77-F1
#
_cell.length_a   1.000
_cell.length_b   1.000
_cell.length_c   1.000
_cell.angle_alpha   90.00
_cell.angle_beta   90.00
_cell.angle_gamma   90.00
#
_symmetry.space_group_name_H-M   'P 1'
#
loop_
_entity.id
_entity.type
_entity.pdbx_description
1 polymer ?
#
loop_
_entity_poly.entity_id
_entity_poly.type
_entity_poly.pdbx_seq_one_letter_code
_entity_poly.pdbx_strand_id
1 'polypeptide(L)'
;MDERGQNEDSFGSLKLRIPQFQCKNDPDAYLELKKKIKMVFDWQFYSEANKVKAAATEFSDYALCWWDQLVTSRRRNQEYPVETWTEMKNIMRKRFMPSYYYRELHNQLRRLVQ
;
A
#
# COMPACT_ATOMS: atom_id res chain seq x y z
N MET A 1 33.69 -9.61 20.90
CA MET A 1 32.25 -9.89 20.85
C MET A 1 31.62 -8.83 19.99
N ASP A 2 31.27 -9.28 18.78
CA ASP A 2 30.18 -8.85 17.92
C ASP A 2 30.25 -7.51 17.17
N GLU A 3 30.53 -7.68 15.87
CA GLU A 3 30.23 -6.80 14.75
C GLU A 3 28.72 -6.56 14.61
N ARG A 4 28.32 -5.32 14.34
CA ARG A 4 27.29 -5.00 13.33
C ARG A 4 27.22 -3.50 13.07
N GLY A 5 27.73 -3.11 11.92
CA GLY A 5 27.54 -1.77 11.38
C GLY A 5 26.07 -1.54 11.02
N GLN A 6 25.61 -0.32 11.29
CA GLN A 6 24.47 0.27 10.58
C GLN A 6 24.92 1.64 10.10
N ASN A 7 25.30 1.70 8.82
CA ASN A 7 25.20 2.92 8.04
C ASN A 7 23.72 3.33 8.06
N GLU A 8 23.33 4.21 8.98
CA GLU A 8 22.13 5.03 8.80
C GLU A 8 22.50 6.16 7.84
N ASP A 9 22.54 5.80 6.56
CA ASP A 9 22.61 6.74 5.45
C ASP A 9 21.45 7.73 5.55
N SER A 10 21.74 8.91 6.10
CA SER A 10 21.31 10.26 5.69
C SER A 10 20.11 10.37 4.74
N PHE A 11 18.97 9.77 5.11
CA PHE A 11 17.66 9.91 4.43
C PHE A 11 16.68 10.75 5.26
N GLY A 12 17.20 11.48 6.25
CA GLY A 12 16.42 12.21 7.25
C GLY A 12 15.68 13.48 6.77
N SER A 13 15.69 13.84 5.49
CA SER A 13 15.17 15.14 5.05
C SER A 13 14.07 15.11 3.98
N LEU A 14 13.86 14.03 3.22
CA LEU A 14 12.61 13.84 2.47
C LEU A 14 11.61 13.09 3.34
N LYS A 15 11.18 13.79 4.39
CA LYS A 15 9.94 13.50 5.11
C LYS A 15 8.77 13.82 4.17
N LEU A 16 8.66 13.09 3.06
CA LEU A 16 7.43 12.94 2.29
C LEU A 16 6.44 12.37 3.30
N ARG A 17 5.72 13.26 3.97
CA ARG A 17 4.61 12.92 4.85
C ARG A 17 3.54 12.32 3.96
N ILE A 18 3.68 11.03 3.69
CA ILE A 18 2.60 10.28 3.11
C ILE A 18 1.48 10.30 4.17
N PRO A 19 0.28 10.75 3.80
CA PRO A 19 -0.79 10.91 4.77
C PRO A 19 -1.34 9.55 5.17
N GLN A 20 -1.61 9.41 6.46
CA GLN A 20 -2.22 8.21 7.05
C GLN A 20 -3.44 7.75 6.26
N PHE A 21 -3.47 6.47 5.91
CA PHE A 21 -4.58 5.88 5.16
C PHE A 21 -5.62 5.27 6.09
N GLN A 22 -6.65 6.07 6.40
CA GLN A 22 -7.89 5.58 7.01
C GLN A 22 -8.76 4.93 5.95
N CYS A 23 -8.57 3.63 5.72
CA CYS A 23 -9.36 2.87 4.76
C CYS A 23 -10.80 2.65 5.24
N LYS A 24 -11.61 3.70 5.24
CA LYS A 24 -13.06 3.63 5.52
C LYS A 24 -13.83 3.28 4.24
N ASN A 25 -13.64 2.08 3.68
CA ASN A 25 -14.40 1.56 2.52
C ASN A 25 -14.58 2.56 1.34
N ASP A 26 -13.69 3.54 1.23
CA ASP A 26 -13.77 4.62 0.26
C ASP A 26 -12.80 4.28 -0.87
N PRO A 27 -13.32 3.97 -2.07
CA PRO A 27 -12.49 3.60 -3.19
C PRO A 27 -11.69 4.79 -3.77
N ASP A 28 -12.13 6.03 -3.55
CA ASP A 28 -11.39 7.23 -3.92
C ASP A 28 -10.19 7.43 -2.99
N ALA A 29 -10.33 7.12 -1.70
CA ALA A 29 -9.20 7.11 -0.78
C ALA A 29 -8.11 6.12 -1.24
N TYR A 30 -8.50 4.92 -1.70
CA TYR A 30 -7.54 3.93 -2.25
C TYR A 30 -6.84 4.43 -3.52
N LEU A 31 -7.56 5.13 -4.40
CA LEU A 31 -6.99 5.74 -5.61
C LEU A 31 -5.96 6.82 -5.26
N GLU A 32 -6.27 7.68 -4.29
CA GLU A 32 -5.35 8.72 -3.81
C GLU A 32 -4.10 8.12 -3.17
N LEU A 33 -4.24 7.05 -2.37
CA LEU A 33 -3.11 6.30 -1.86
C LEU A 33 -2.25 5.74 -2.99
N LYS A 34 -2.87 5.10 -3.99
CA LYS A 34 -2.17 4.52 -5.15
C LYS A 34 -1.40 5.59 -5.94
N LYS A 35 -1.98 6.78 -6.14
CA LYS A 35 -1.32 7.91 -6.82
C LYS A 35 -0.12 8.43 -6.02
N LYS A 36 -0.29 8.63 -4.71
CA LYS A 36 0.78 9.13 -3.82
C LYS A 36 1.94 8.15 -3.74
N ILE A 37 1.64 6.87 -3.53
CA ILE A 37 2.67 5.83 -3.51
C ILE A 37 3.40 5.75 -4.86
N LYS A 38 2.67 5.87 -5.98
CA LYS A 38 3.30 5.93 -7.30
C LYS A 38 4.24 7.14 -7.43
N MET A 39 3.82 8.34 -7.02
CA MET A 39 4.69 9.52 -7.04
C MET A 39 5.95 9.37 -6.19
N VAL A 40 5.83 8.79 -4.98
CA VAL A 40 6.97 8.56 -4.09
C VAL A 40 7.92 7.52 -4.68
N PHE A 41 7.40 6.45 -5.29
CA PHE A 41 8.22 5.39 -5.87
C PHE A 41 8.87 5.77 -7.19
N ASP A 42 8.19 6.58 -8.02
CA ASP A 42 8.74 7.10 -9.27
C ASP A 42 9.92 8.06 -9.01
N TRP A 43 10.03 8.63 -7.81
CA TRP A 43 11.13 9.53 -7.41
C TRP A 43 12.35 8.84 -6.76
N GLN A 44 12.18 7.66 -6.16
CA GLN A 44 13.14 7.14 -5.18
C GLN A 44 13.77 5.78 -5.52
N PHE A 45 13.53 5.21 -6.71
CA PHE A 45 14.11 3.92 -7.14
C PHE A 45 14.09 2.81 -6.07
N TYR A 46 13.03 2.75 -5.25
CA TYR A 46 12.94 1.76 -4.18
C TYR A 46 12.98 0.32 -4.74
N SER A 47 13.65 -0.59 -4.03
CA SER A 47 13.52 -2.03 -4.26
C SER A 47 12.08 -2.49 -3.96
N GLU A 48 11.63 -3.57 -4.61
CA GLU A 48 10.26 -4.08 -4.43
C GLU A 48 9.90 -4.34 -2.95
N ALA A 49 10.84 -4.89 -2.18
CA ALA A 49 10.65 -5.12 -0.75
C ALA A 49 10.54 -3.81 0.05
N ASN A 50 11.32 -2.78 -0.30
CA ASN A 50 11.23 -1.47 0.35
C ASN A 50 9.92 -0.77 0.03
N LYS A 51 9.38 -0.96 -1.18
CA LYS A 51 8.04 -0.48 -1.54
C LYS A 51 6.95 -1.12 -0.69
N VAL A 52 7.01 -2.42 -0.45
CA VAL A 52 6.03 -3.11 0.41
C VAL A 52 6.12 -2.58 1.85
N LYS A 53 7.34 -2.47 2.39
CA LYS A 53 7.54 -1.92 3.74
C LYS A 53 7.04 -0.49 3.87
N ALA A 54 7.37 0.38 2.91
CA ALA A 54 6.91 1.76 2.89
C ALA A 54 5.38 1.85 2.79
N ALA A 55 4.73 1.04 1.95
CA ALA A 55 3.26 1.05 1.89
C ALA A 55 2.60 0.52 3.17
N ALA A 56 3.20 -0.49 3.81
CA ALA A 56 2.70 -1.03 5.06
C ALA A 56 2.78 -0.01 6.22
N THR A 57 3.79 0.86 6.26
CA THR A 57 3.87 1.93 7.26
C THR A 57 2.81 3.02 7.08
N GLU A 58 2.22 3.13 5.89
CA GLU A 58 1.16 4.11 5.59
C GLU A 58 -0.24 3.64 5.99
N PHE A 59 -0.38 2.36 6.31
CA PHE A 59 -1.64 1.83 6.76
C PHE A 59 -1.97 2.34 8.14
N SER A 60 -3.23 2.77 8.32
CA SER A 60 -3.74 3.24 9.60
C SER A 60 -5.09 2.57 9.89
N ASP A 61 -5.41 2.47 11.18
CA ASP A 61 -6.66 1.90 11.68
C ASP A 61 -6.99 0.53 11.06
N TYR A 62 -8.11 0.45 10.33
CA TYR A 62 -8.61 -0.77 9.73
C TYR A 62 -7.64 -1.40 8.72
N ALA A 63 -6.92 -0.58 7.93
CA ALA A 63 -5.95 -1.09 6.97
C ALA A 63 -4.76 -1.75 7.66
N LEU A 64 -4.31 -1.18 8.79
CA LEU A 64 -3.20 -1.73 9.57
C LEU A 64 -3.61 -3.05 10.23
N CYS A 65 -4.79 -3.10 10.84
CA CYS A 65 -5.32 -4.32 11.43
C CYS A 65 -5.50 -5.44 10.39
N TRP A 66 -6.00 -5.10 9.20
CA TRP A 66 -6.11 -6.07 8.10
C TRP A 66 -4.75 -6.57 7.63
N TRP A 67 -3.75 -5.69 7.50
CA TRP A 67 -2.40 -6.08 7.09
C TRP A 67 -1.74 -7.01 8.10
N ASP A 68 -1.88 -6.71 9.40
CA ASP A 68 -1.38 -7.56 10.48
C ASP A 68 -2.03 -8.96 10.45
N GLN A 69 -3.36 -9.02 10.25
CA GLN A 69 -4.08 -10.28 10.06
C GLN A 69 -3.59 -11.05 8.84
N LEU A 70 -3.34 -10.38 7.71
CA LEU A 70 -2.83 -11.00 6.49
C LEU A 70 -1.45 -11.62 6.72
N VAL A 71 -0.52 -10.86 7.31
CA VAL A 71 0.84 -11.32 7.62
C VAL A 71 0.79 -12.50 8.59
N THR A 72 -0.03 -12.42 9.63
CA THR A 72 -0.23 -13.49 10.61
C THR A 72 -0.82 -14.75 9.97
N SER A 73 -1.84 -14.61 9.12
CA SER A 73 -2.45 -15.72 8.39
C SER A 73 -1.44 -16.41 7.47
N ARG A 74 -0.65 -15.64 6.72
CA ARG A 74 0.37 -16.19 5.82
C ARG A 74 1.44 -16.96 6.59
N ARG A 75 1.93 -16.40 7.70
CA ARG A 75 2.89 -17.08 8.58
C ARG A 75 2.33 -18.40 9.11
N ARG A 76 1.05 -18.42 9.51
CA ARG A 76 0.37 -19.62 10.01
C ARG A 76 0.20 -20.69 8.93
N ASN A 77 -0.07 -20.26 7.71
CA ASN A 77 -0.24 -21.14 6.54
C ASN A 77 1.08 -21.56 5.88
N GLN A 78 2.24 -21.13 6.42
CA GLN A 78 3.56 -21.30 5.79
C GLN A 78 3.64 -20.72 4.37
N GLU A 79 2.85 -19.68 4.09
CA GLU A 79 2.90 -18.93 2.84
C GLU A 79 4.07 -17.93 2.87
N TYR A 80 4.62 -17.65 1.69
CA TYR A 80 5.67 -16.64 1.55
C TYR A 80 5.16 -15.24 1.93
N PRO A 81 6.01 -14.42 2.59
CA PRO A 81 5.69 -13.03 2.84
C PRO A 81 5.47 -12.27 1.53
N VAL A 82 4.74 -11.16 1.59
CA VAL A 82 4.54 -10.29 0.42
C VAL A 82 5.84 -9.53 0.17
N GLU A 83 6.62 -9.95 -0.82
CA GLU A 83 7.93 -9.35 -1.12
C GLU A 83 7.89 -8.36 -2.29
N THR A 84 6.82 -8.40 -3.10
CA THR A 84 6.70 -7.56 -4.29
C THR A 84 5.60 -6.52 -4.19
N TRP A 85 5.85 -5.34 -4.76
CA TRP A 85 4.87 -4.26 -4.81
C TRP A 85 3.66 -4.66 -5.68
N THR A 86 3.91 -5.48 -6.70
CA THR A 86 2.86 -5.99 -7.57
C THR A 86 1.91 -6.94 -6.83
N GLU A 87 2.44 -7.84 -6.01
CA GLU A 87 1.60 -8.71 -5.18
C GLU A 87 0.81 -7.90 -4.14
N MET A 88 1.45 -6.95 -3.47
CA MET A 88 0.80 -6.05 -2.53
C MET A 88 -0.39 -5.32 -3.17
N LYS A 89 -0.20 -4.72 -4.36
CA LYS A 89 -1.29 -4.07 -5.12
C LYS A 89 -2.44 -5.02 -5.44
N ASN A 90 -2.16 -6.27 -5.80
CA ASN A 90 -3.20 -7.25 -6.11
C ASN A 90 -4.03 -7.62 -4.87
N ILE A 91 -3.36 -7.80 -3.74
CA ILE A 91 -4.02 -8.12 -2.47
C ILE A 91 -4.87 -6.93 -2.00
N MET A 92 -4.30 -5.71 -2.03
CA MET A 92 -5.04 -4.49 -1.69
C MET A 92 -6.23 -4.27 -2.62
N ARG A 93 -6.08 -4.49 -3.93
CA ARG A 93 -7.19 -4.43 -4.89
C ARG A 93 -8.29 -5.43 -4.53
N LYS A 94 -7.95 -6.68 -4.23
CA LYS A 94 -8.97 -7.69 -3.84
C LYS A 94 -9.71 -7.32 -2.55
N ARG A 95 -9.04 -6.68 -1.60
CA ARG A 95 -9.64 -6.33 -0.30
C ARG A 95 -10.43 -5.02 -0.34
N PHE A 96 -9.88 -3.99 -0.97
CA PHE A 96 -10.37 -2.61 -0.88
C PHE A 96 -11.05 -2.11 -2.16
N MET A 97 -10.92 -2.82 -3.29
CA MET A 97 -11.74 -2.56 -4.47
C MET A 97 -12.79 -3.66 -4.62
N PRO A 98 -14.05 -3.38 -4.28
CA PRO A 98 -15.14 -4.26 -4.66
C PRO A 98 -15.18 -4.42 -6.19
N SER A 99 -15.53 -5.61 -6.68
CA SER A 99 -15.63 -5.89 -8.12
C SER A 99 -16.58 -4.93 -8.86
N TYR A 100 -17.57 -4.39 -8.15
CA TYR A 100 -18.54 -3.43 -8.69
C TYR A 100 -17.99 -2.01 -8.85
N TYR A 101 -16.82 -1.66 -8.29
CA TYR A 101 -16.29 -0.30 -8.37
C TYR A 101 -16.04 0.15 -9.81
N TYR A 102 -15.53 -0.74 -10.67
CA TYR A 102 -15.38 -0.44 -12.10
C TYR A 102 -16.72 -0.22 -12.80
N ARG A 103 -17.76 -0.95 -12.40
CA ARG A 103 -19.12 -0.79 -12.95
C ARG A 103 -19.73 0.53 -12.51
N GLU A 104 -19.53 0.91 -11.25
CA GLU A 104 -20.03 2.18 -10.71
C GLU A 104 -19.29 3.37 -11.31
N LEU A 105 -17.96 3.30 -11.44
CA LEU A 105 -17.16 4.32 -12.12
C LEU A 105 -17.60 4.50 -13.57
N HIS A 106 -17.83 3.40 -14.30
CA HIS A 106 -18.33 3.45 -15.67
C HIS A 106 -19.75 4.03 -15.75
N ASN A 107 -20.62 3.71 -14.79
CA ASN A 107 -21.97 4.27 -14.71
C ASN A 107 -21.95 5.78 -14.37
N GLN A 108 -21.07 6.22 -13.46
CA GLN A 108 -20.91 7.64 -13.13
C GLN A 108 -20.32 8.43 -14.30
N LEU A 109 -19.29 7.92 -14.96
CA LEU A 109 -18.75 8.53 -16.18
C LEU A 109 -19.82 8.64 -17.28
N ARG A 110 -20.62 7.59 -17.48
CA ARG A 110 -21.73 7.62 -18.44
C ARG A 110 -22.81 8.64 -18.09
N ARG A 111 -23.09 8.86 -16.80
CA ARG A 111 -24.03 9.90 -16.33
C ARG A 111 -23.50 11.32 -16.48
N LEU A 112 -22.18 11.52 -16.43
CA LEU A 112 -21.54 12.83 -16.61
C LEU A 112 -21.40 13.24 -18.09
N VAL A 113 -21.49 12.27 -19.00
CA VAL A 113 -21.39 12.46 -20.46
C VAL A 113 -22.77 12.58 -21.13
N GLN A 114 -23.87 12.52 -20.37
CA GLN A 114 -25.25 12.67 -20.86
C GLN A 114 -25.87 14.03 -20.49
#